data_AF-A0A0H2S8Z5-F1
#
_entry.id   AF-A0A0H2S8Z5-F1
#
_cell.length_a   1.000
_cell.length_b   1.000
_cell.length_c   1.000
_cell.angle_alpha   90.00
_cell.angle_beta   90.00
_cell.angle_gamma   90.00
#
_symmetry.space_group_name_H-M   'P 1'
#
loop_
_entity.id
_entity.type
_entity.pdbx_description
1 polymer ?
#
loop_
_entity_poly.entity_id
_entity_poly.type
_entity_poly.pdbx_seq_one_letter_code
_entity_poly.pdbx_strand_id
1 'polypeptide(L)'
;MDKLLKDGLLSIIVQLLFFVSEDLGKAPSRRSLLEDNAYSIFALCIRIVQRSILIRNGPLWTSRLLNHGFLSAIARILSSVRSVEDVDKRFLRAIIGVNIPLYFCHRVVLSSATKATKDVTISGESKILESSSIVLQDSWTIFTEVLLERIVLNTAFEREFSPDSGRKCENCGKAEQEVSMFKCAACTSVYYCSKKCQTISWKNGHREKCKKTEEVKSVTGVGRPTDKFLYVVALAELRRHFPGVSKRIASTENPSGIPYDEAFFTVCLSNPPTIKVRSIKEVQRVDQRQKYDGQGGATIAEDVMAMLRHTSGLPCRFEVLSYWGGNASSAVQFIDILPPNMQLSPSGEAYVVDVQVQEAHLKRRKPAVDEQGKKKLEFLLDEVDRHVMDAREHFVPPAPGDGTSPKTIYDYVEAKVAADPKVLSWLGIDPNPDNDGPKEISS
;
A
#
# COMPACT_ATOMS: atom_id res chain seq x y z
N MET A 1 22.74 9.66 4.81
CA MET A 1 21.53 10.01 4.02
C MET A 1 20.33 10.22 4.93
N ASP A 2 19.97 9.27 5.80
CA ASP A 2 18.85 9.39 6.76
C ASP A 2 18.81 10.70 7.55
N LYS A 3 19.96 11.16 8.07
CA LYS A 3 20.05 12.45 8.78
C LYS A 3 19.57 13.61 7.91
N LEU A 4 20.07 13.69 6.67
CA LEU A 4 19.67 14.74 5.72
C LEU A 4 18.18 14.66 5.37
N LEU A 5 17.61 13.45 5.24
CA LEU A 5 16.18 13.29 4.98
C LEU A 5 15.31 13.71 6.18
N LYS A 6 15.79 13.46 7.40
CA LYS A 6 15.16 13.97 8.63
C LYS A 6 15.20 15.51 8.66
N ASP A 7 16.31 16.09 8.22
CA ASP A 7 16.54 17.54 8.17
C ASP A 7 15.87 18.23 6.95
N GLY A 8 14.97 17.55 6.24
CA GLY A 8 14.11 18.17 5.22
C GLY A 8 14.63 18.12 3.78
N LEU A 9 15.67 17.34 3.49
CA LEU A 9 16.25 17.23 2.14
C LEU A 9 15.21 16.96 1.04
N LEU A 10 14.22 16.11 1.27
CA LEU A 10 13.17 15.82 0.27
C LEU A 10 12.32 17.04 -0.07
N SER A 11 12.00 17.88 0.91
CA SER A 11 11.26 19.11 0.67
C SER A 11 12.06 20.05 -0.23
N ILE A 12 13.37 20.20 0.05
CA ILE A 12 14.28 21.03 -0.74
C ILE A 12 14.39 20.49 -2.17
N ILE A 13 14.52 19.18 -2.33
CA ILE A 13 14.60 18.54 -3.66
C ILE A 13 13.33 18.79 -4.47
N VAL A 14 12.15 18.62 -3.87
CA VAL A 14 10.89 18.85 -4.60
C VAL A 14 10.69 20.33 -4.91
N GLN A 15 11.07 21.24 -4.01
CA GLN A 15 11.09 22.67 -4.31
C GLN A 15 12.04 23.01 -5.46
N LEU A 16 13.22 22.38 -5.52
CA LEU A 16 14.16 22.56 -6.61
C LEU A 16 13.60 22.03 -7.94
N LEU A 17 12.90 20.90 -7.93
CA LEU A 17 12.18 20.40 -9.11
C LEU A 17 11.09 21.37 -9.58
N PHE A 18 10.33 21.97 -8.67
CA PHE A 18 9.36 23.02 -9.03
C PHE A 18 10.05 24.25 -9.63
N PHE A 19 11.13 24.72 -9.02
CA PHE A 19 11.91 25.84 -9.56
C PHE A 19 12.42 25.54 -10.98
N VAL A 20 13.00 24.36 -11.20
CA VAL A 20 13.46 23.92 -12.53
C VAL A 20 12.30 23.87 -13.52
N SER A 21 11.16 23.32 -13.11
CA SER A 21 9.96 23.27 -13.95
C SER A 21 9.45 24.66 -14.35
N GLU A 22 9.35 25.57 -13.39
CA GLU A 22 8.88 26.93 -13.63
C GLU A 22 9.85 27.70 -14.53
N ASP A 23 11.15 27.49 -14.37
CA ASP A 23 12.14 28.15 -15.19
C ASP A 23 12.14 27.62 -16.63
N LEU A 24 12.04 26.30 -16.82
CA LEU A 24 11.96 25.68 -18.15
C LEU A 24 10.71 26.11 -18.93
N GLY A 25 9.60 26.37 -18.23
CA GLY A 25 8.36 26.90 -18.81
C GLY A 25 8.45 28.34 -19.32
N LYS A 26 9.51 29.10 -18.96
CA LYS A 26 9.73 30.48 -19.46
C LYS A 26 10.33 30.46 -20.87
N ALA A 27 10.10 31.55 -21.60
CA ALA A 27 10.81 31.84 -22.85
C ALA A 27 12.34 31.81 -22.61
N PRO A 28 13.16 31.29 -23.56
CA PRO A 28 14.60 31.12 -23.37
C PRO A 28 15.35 32.37 -22.87
N SER A 29 14.94 33.57 -23.30
CA SER A 29 15.54 34.85 -22.88
C SER A 29 15.22 35.27 -21.43
N ARG A 30 14.25 34.61 -20.78
CA ARG A 30 13.81 34.90 -19.40
C ARG A 30 14.16 33.78 -18.41
N ARG A 31 14.86 32.74 -18.87
CA ARG A 31 15.30 31.63 -18.02
C ARG A 31 16.43 32.08 -17.10
N SER A 32 16.38 31.65 -15.85
CA SER A 32 17.47 31.82 -14.89
C SER A 32 18.53 30.73 -15.04
N LEU A 33 18.17 29.57 -15.60
CA LEU A 33 19.06 28.45 -15.88
C LEU A 33 19.27 28.29 -17.39
N LEU A 34 20.50 27.96 -17.76
CA LEU A 34 20.75 27.32 -19.04
C LEU A 34 20.06 25.96 -19.07
N GLU A 35 19.61 25.54 -20.24
CA GLU A 35 18.86 24.31 -20.41
C GLU A 35 19.66 23.08 -19.93
N ASP A 36 20.96 23.00 -20.23
CA ASP A 36 21.84 21.92 -19.75
C ASP A 36 21.99 21.89 -18.22
N ASN A 37 21.98 23.07 -17.57
CA ASN A 37 22.03 23.16 -16.12
C ASN A 37 20.72 22.68 -15.49
N ALA A 38 19.57 23.05 -16.08
CA ALA A 38 18.27 22.58 -15.65
C ALA A 38 18.15 21.06 -15.75
N TYR A 39 18.63 20.46 -16.85
CA TYR A 39 18.69 19.01 -17.00
C TYR A 39 19.62 18.35 -15.99
N SER A 40 20.81 18.92 -15.75
CA SER A 40 21.77 18.39 -14.78
C SER A 40 21.20 18.39 -13.35
N ILE A 41 20.50 19.48 -12.97
CA ILE A 41 19.82 19.58 -11.68
C ILE A 41 18.69 18.54 -11.59
N PHE A 42 17.87 18.43 -12.63
CA PHE A 42 16.81 17.43 -12.69
C PHE A 42 17.36 16.01 -12.51
N ALA A 43 18.36 15.61 -13.30
CA ALA A 43 19.00 14.30 -13.23
C ALA A 43 19.52 13.99 -11.82
N LEU A 44 20.17 14.97 -11.18
CA LEU A 44 20.66 14.84 -9.81
C LEU A 44 19.51 14.64 -8.82
N CYS A 45 18.46 15.46 -8.91
CA CYS A 45 17.27 15.35 -8.06
C CYS A 45 16.63 13.97 -8.17
N ILE A 46 16.43 13.45 -9.38
CA ILE A 46 15.83 12.13 -9.60
C ILE A 46 16.67 11.01 -8.99
N ARG A 47 18.00 11.08 -9.12
CA ARG A 47 18.91 10.09 -8.50
C ARG A 47 18.84 10.13 -6.98
N ILE A 48 18.83 11.33 -6.38
CA ILE A 48 18.71 11.45 -4.91
C ILE A 48 17.34 10.95 -4.44
N VAL A 49 16.26 11.27 -5.16
CA VAL A 49 14.92 10.75 -4.88
C VAL A 49 14.92 9.22 -4.87
N GLN A 50 15.43 8.58 -5.91
CA GLN A 50 15.46 7.12 -5.97
C GLN A 50 16.24 6.53 -4.80
N ARG A 51 17.42 7.07 -4.48
CA ARG A 51 18.21 6.60 -3.35
C ARG A 51 17.48 6.78 -2.02
N SER A 52 16.76 7.89 -1.85
CA SER A 52 15.96 8.17 -0.66
C SER A 52 14.80 7.19 -0.48
N ILE A 53 14.18 6.75 -1.57
CA ILE A 53 13.14 5.73 -1.57
C ILE A 53 13.73 4.36 -1.19
N LEU A 54 14.92 4.04 -1.68
CA LEU A 54 15.55 2.71 -1.53
C LEU A 54 16.33 2.50 -0.23
N ILE A 55 16.56 3.52 0.60
CA ILE A 55 17.24 3.36 1.88
C ILE A 55 16.27 2.99 3.01
N ARG A 56 16.79 2.66 4.19
CA ARG A 56 15.99 2.32 5.38
C ARG A 56 14.90 3.36 5.64
N ASN A 57 13.70 2.88 5.99
CA ASN A 57 12.49 3.68 6.13
C ASN A 57 11.95 4.23 4.79
N GLY A 58 12.20 3.53 3.69
CA GLY A 58 11.71 3.87 2.36
C GLY A 58 10.22 4.25 2.30
N PRO A 59 9.30 3.55 2.99
CA PRO A 59 7.89 3.95 3.05
C PRO A 59 7.67 5.37 3.60
N LEU A 60 8.39 5.76 4.66
CA LEU A 60 8.29 7.10 5.23
C LEU A 60 8.77 8.16 4.23
N TRP A 61 9.91 7.93 3.61
CA TRP A 61 10.50 8.86 2.64
C TRP A 61 9.65 9.00 1.40
N THR A 62 9.07 7.90 0.94
CA THR A 62 8.13 7.88 -0.19
C THR A 62 6.86 8.67 0.12
N SER A 63 6.27 8.48 1.30
CA SER A 63 5.09 9.26 1.72
C SER A 63 5.40 10.76 1.77
N ARG A 64 6.54 11.16 2.36
CA ARG A 64 6.96 12.58 2.40
C ARG A 64 7.15 13.14 0.99
N LEU A 65 7.87 12.43 0.12
CA LEU A 65 8.09 12.83 -1.27
C LEU A 65 6.77 13.11 -2.01
N LEU A 66 5.80 12.20 -1.91
CA LEU A 66 4.48 12.34 -2.52
C LEU A 66 3.71 13.54 -1.95
N ASN A 67 3.70 13.70 -0.63
CA ASN A 67 3.02 14.81 0.05
C ASN A 67 3.60 16.19 -0.32
N HIS A 68 4.87 16.25 -0.74
CA HIS A 68 5.50 17.49 -1.21
C HIS A 68 5.19 17.81 -2.68
N GLY A 69 4.41 16.99 -3.38
CA GLY A 69 3.99 17.28 -4.76
C GLY A 69 4.93 16.74 -5.83
N PHE A 70 5.71 15.70 -5.53
CA PHE A 70 6.65 15.09 -6.48
C PHE A 70 6.00 14.74 -7.84
N LEU A 71 4.82 14.10 -7.85
CA LEU A 71 4.15 13.73 -9.10
C LEU A 71 3.82 14.95 -9.98
N SER A 72 3.33 16.03 -9.37
CA SER A 72 3.04 17.29 -10.04
C SER A 72 4.32 17.92 -10.62
N ALA A 73 5.39 17.97 -9.82
CA ALA A 73 6.69 18.48 -10.27
C ALA A 73 7.23 17.70 -11.49
N ILE A 74 7.13 16.37 -11.47
CA ILE A 74 7.53 15.53 -12.62
C ILE A 74 6.66 15.81 -13.84
N ALA A 75 5.34 15.85 -13.69
CA ALA A 75 4.43 16.12 -14.81
C ALA A 75 4.75 17.46 -15.49
N ARG A 76 4.99 18.52 -14.72
CA ARG A 76 5.31 19.85 -15.27
C ARG A 76 6.69 19.93 -15.93
N ILE A 77 7.68 19.22 -15.41
CA ILE A 77 8.99 19.13 -16.08
C ILE A 77 8.81 18.42 -17.42
N LEU A 78 8.09 17.30 -17.44
CA LEU A 78 7.85 16.52 -18.66
C LEU A 78 7.07 17.28 -19.74
N SER A 79 6.19 18.22 -19.35
CA SER A 79 5.53 19.10 -20.33
C SER A 79 6.43 20.21 -20.87
N SER A 80 7.50 20.55 -20.16
CA SER A 80 8.39 21.68 -20.48
C SER A 80 9.66 21.27 -21.23
N VAL A 81 10.07 20.01 -21.13
CA VAL A 81 11.28 19.47 -21.78
C VAL A 81 10.96 18.85 -23.13
N ARG A 82 11.82 19.10 -24.13
CA ARG A 82 11.68 18.49 -25.46
C ARG A 82 12.07 17.00 -25.46
N SER A 83 13.06 16.65 -24.65
CA SER A 83 13.54 15.29 -24.47
C SER A 83 14.19 15.14 -23.11
N VAL A 84 13.98 13.99 -22.47
CA VAL A 84 14.70 13.57 -21.27
C VAL A 84 15.75 12.56 -21.70
N GLU A 85 16.95 12.60 -21.13
CA GLU A 85 17.98 11.59 -21.40
C GLU A 85 17.49 10.18 -21.02
N ASP A 86 17.92 9.16 -21.76
CA ASP A 86 17.47 7.79 -21.53
C ASP A 86 17.87 7.25 -20.15
N VAL A 87 18.97 7.75 -19.59
CA VAL A 87 19.40 7.44 -18.22
C VAL A 87 18.36 7.92 -17.21
N ASP A 88 17.87 9.14 -17.34
CA ASP A 88 16.90 9.71 -16.41
C ASP A 88 15.50 9.12 -16.61
N LYS A 89 15.13 8.79 -17.87
CA LYS A 89 13.93 7.99 -18.14
C LYS A 89 13.95 6.65 -17.40
N ARG A 90 15.11 5.96 -17.36
CA ARG A 90 15.25 4.70 -16.61
C ARG A 90 15.02 4.91 -15.12
N PHE A 91 15.52 5.99 -14.54
CA PHE A 91 15.29 6.31 -13.14
C PHE A 91 13.81 6.65 -12.85
N LEU A 92 13.17 7.49 -13.67
CA LEU A 92 11.75 7.81 -13.53
C LEU A 92 10.88 6.55 -13.66
N ARG A 93 11.17 5.70 -14.65
CA ARG A 93 10.51 4.41 -14.84
C ARG A 93 10.62 3.54 -13.59
N ALA A 94 11.82 3.45 -13.01
CA ALA A 94 12.03 2.68 -11.79
C ALA A 94 11.28 3.29 -10.60
N ILE A 95 11.32 4.61 -10.41
CA ILE A 95 10.64 5.28 -9.30
C ILE A 95 9.12 5.08 -9.39
N ILE A 96 8.52 5.46 -10.52
CA ILE A 96 7.06 5.49 -10.71
C ILE A 96 6.50 4.08 -10.90
N GLY A 97 7.13 3.25 -11.74
CA GLY A 97 6.60 1.93 -12.09
C GLY A 97 6.98 0.80 -11.12
N VAL A 98 7.98 1.00 -10.25
CA VAL A 98 8.51 -0.08 -9.39
C VAL A 98 8.66 0.35 -7.94
N ASN A 99 9.45 1.39 -7.64
CA ASN A 99 9.88 1.68 -6.28
C ASN A 99 8.75 2.25 -5.40
N ILE A 100 7.92 3.15 -5.94
CA ILE A 100 6.76 3.68 -5.19
C ILE A 100 5.65 2.60 -5.06
N PRO A 101 5.22 1.91 -6.14
CA PRO A 101 4.18 0.89 -6.04
C PRO A 101 4.50 -0.25 -5.07
N LEU A 102 5.79 -0.60 -4.92
CA LEU A 102 6.27 -1.59 -3.94
C LEU A 102 5.84 -1.26 -2.50
N TYR A 103 5.63 0.02 -2.21
CA TYR A 103 5.22 0.49 -0.89
C TYR A 103 3.71 0.71 -0.72
N PHE A 104 2.86 0.43 -1.71
CA PHE A 104 1.39 0.58 -1.54
C PHE A 104 0.75 -0.42 -0.58
N CYS A 105 1.50 -1.43 -0.15
CA CYS A 105 1.13 -2.27 0.99
C CYS A 105 1.27 -1.55 2.34
N HIS A 106 1.95 -0.40 2.40
CA HIS A 106 2.06 0.44 3.58
C HIS A 106 1.03 1.56 3.53
N ARG A 107 0.05 1.56 4.45
CA ARG A 107 -1.05 2.55 4.44
C ARG A 107 -0.59 4.01 4.40
N VAL A 108 0.55 4.31 5.02
CA VAL A 108 1.12 5.68 5.03
C VAL A 108 1.50 6.14 3.62
N VAL A 109 2.07 5.25 2.81
CA VAL A 109 2.40 5.55 1.41
C VAL A 109 1.14 5.54 0.57
N LEU A 110 0.28 4.54 0.75
CA LEU A 110 -0.98 4.44 0.04
C LEU A 110 -1.81 5.73 0.18
N SER A 111 -2.02 6.22 1.41
CA SER A 111 -2.77 7.45 1.66
C SER A 111 -2.14 8.66 0.97
N SER A 112 -0.81 8.80 1.06
CA SER A 112 -0.07 9.88 0.39
C SER A 112 -0.16 9.78 -1.14
N ALA A 113 -0.07 8.57 -1.69
CA ALA A 113 -0.18 8.31 -3.12
C ALA A 113 -1.58 8.59 -3.63
N THR A 114 -2.62 8.12 -2.94
CA THR A 114 -4.02 8.41 -3.26
C THR A 114 -4.23 9.92 -3.33
N LYS A 115 -3.83 10.66 -2.29
CA LYS A 115 -3.95 12.12 -2.26
C LYS A 115 -3.20 12.77 -3.43
N ALA A 116 -1.90 12.49 -3.58
CA ALA A 116 -1.08 13.09 -4.62
C ALA A 116 -1.62 12.78 -6.04
N THR A 117 -2.17 11.58 -6.24
CA THR A 117 -2.75 11.16 -7.53
C THR A 117 -4.07 11.85 -7.81
N LYS A 118 -4.94 12.01 -6.80
CA LYS A 118 -6.15 12.82 -6.91
C LYS A 118 -5.83 14.27 -7.26
N ASP A 119 -4.84 14.85 -6.59
CA ASP A 119 -4.39 16.23 -6.82
C ASP A 119 -3.94 16.42 -8.28
N VAL A 120 -3.08 15.54 -8.82
CA VAL A 120 -2.64 15.64 -10.24
C VAL A 120 -3.74 15.29 -11.24
N THR A 121 -4.73 14.49 -10.86
CA THR A 121 -5.89 14.20 -11.72
C THR A 121 -6.78 15.43 -11.84
N ILE A 122 -7.07 16.09 -10.72
CA ILE A 122 -7.91 17.29 -10.66
C ILE A 122 -7.22 18.47 -11.36
N SER A 123 -5.91 18.62 -11.22
CA SER A 123 -5.14 19.66 -11.92
C SER A 123 -4.98 19.40 -13.43
N GLY A 124 -5.33 18.20 -13.90
CA GLY A 124 -5.12 17.76 -15.28
C GLY A 124 -3.69 17.35 -15.61
N GLU A 125 -2.77 17.41 -14.64
CA GLU A 125 -1.36 17.03 -14.79
C GLU A 125 -1.18 15.52 -15.03
N SER A 126 -2.13 14.68 -14.60
CA SER A 126 -2.10 13.24 -14.85
C SER A 126 -2.08 12.90 -16.35
N LYS A 127 -2.75 13.71 -17.19
CA LYS A 127 -2.78 13.51 -18.64
C LYS A 127 -1.39 13.59 -19.26
N ILE A 128 -0.50 14.39 -18.70
CA ILE A 128 0.90 14.50 -19.15
C ILE A 128 1.64 13.19 -18.87
N LEU A 129 1.40 12.58 -17.72
CA LEU A 129 1.99 11.29 -17.35
C LEU A 129 1.43 10.16 -18.24
N GLU A 130 0.13 10.20 -18.53
CA GLU A 130 -0.57 9.26 -19.42
C GLU A 130 -0.15 9.37 -20.89
N SER A 131 0.17 10.57 -21.37
CA SER A 131 0.57 10.84 -22.76
C SER A 131 2.09 10.97 -22.95
N SER A 132 2.88 10.68 -21.93
CA SER A 132 4.34 10.74 -21.98
C SER A 132 4.92 9.65 -22.90
N SER A 133 6.25 9.56 -23.01
CA SER A 133 6.90 8.48 -23.79
C SER A 133 6.31 7.11 -23.41
N ILE A 134 6.14 6.21 -24.38
CA ILE A 134 5.51 4.88 -24.19
C ILE A 134 5.99 4.14 -22.92
N VAL A 135 7.29 4.20 -22.63
CA VAL A 135 7.90 3.54 -21.46
C VAL A 135 7.45 4.15 -20.12
N LEU A 136 7.23 5.46 -20.07
CA LEU A 136 6.77 6.16 -18.88
C LEU A 136 5.25 6.05 -18.71
N GLN A 137 4.50 6.04 -19.82
CA GLN A 137 3.08 5.71 -19.84
C GLN A 137 2.83 4.33 -19.21
N ASP A 138 3.63 3.31 -19.57
CA ASP A 138 3.55 1.98 -18.95
C ASP A 138 3.80 2.02 -17.44
N SER A 139 4.76 2.85 -17.01
CA SER A 139 5.11 3.00 -15.59
C SER A 139 4.00 3.66 -14.80
N TRP A 140 3.40 4.72 -15.36
CA TRP A 140 2.24 5.40 -14.79
C TRP A 140 1.01 4.49 -14.76
N THR A 141 0.84 3.68 -15.80
CA THR A 141 -0.20 2.66 -15.87
C THR A 141 -0.06 1.65 -14.73
N ILE A 142 1.14 1.08 -14.54
CA ILE A 142 1.42 0.18 -13.42
C ILE A 142 1.17 0.87 -12.07
N PHE A 143 1.63 2.11 -11.91
CA PHE A 143 1.42 2.89 -10.68
C PHE A 143 -0.08 3.02 -10.35
N THR A 144 -0.88 3.48 -11.31
CA THR A 144 -2.30 3.76 -11.08
C THR A 144 -3.12 2.48 -10.90
N GLU A 145 -2.72 1.38 -11.53
CA GLU A 145 -3.34 0.06 -11.38
C GLU A 145 -3.19 -0.50 -9.98
N VAL A 146 -1.94 -0.61 -9.51
CA VAL A 146 -1.67 -1.11 -8.16
C VAL A 146 -2.27 -0.15 -7.12
N LEU A 147 -2.26 1.16 -7.38
CA LEU A 147 -2.88 2.14 -6.48
C LEU A 147 -4.39 1.89 -6.34
N LEU A 148 -5.10 1.74 -7.46
CA LEU A 148 -6.56 1.56 -7.45
C LEU A 148 -6.97 0.25 -6.73
N GLU A 149 -6.25 -0.83 -7.00
CA GLU A 149 -6.40 -2.10 -6.28
C GLU A 149 -6.20 -1.95 -4.77
N ARG A 150 -5.12 -1.26 -4.36
CA ARG A 150 -4.77 -1.08 -2.94
C ARG A 150 -5.75 -0.13 -2.25
N ILE A 151 -6.35 0.82 -2.97
CA ILE A 151 -7.43 1.68 -2.46
C ILE A 151 -8.67 0.84 -2.13
N VAL A 152 -9.08 -0.09 -2.99
CA VAL A 152 -10.22 -0.98 -2.68
C VAL A 152 -9.99 -1.71 -1.36
N LEU A 153 -8.83 -2.36 -1.22
CA LEU A 153 -8.49 -3.07 0.01
C LEU A 153 -8.42 -2.14 1.22
N ASN A 154 -7.83 -0.94 1.09
CA ASN A 154 -7.71 0.00 2.20
C ASN A 154 -9.05 0.58 2.63
N THR A 155 -9.95 0.86 1.69
CA THR A 155 -11.29 1.36 2.01
C THR A 155 -12.11 0.31 2.74
N ALA A 156 -12.11 -0.93 2.26
CA ALA A 156 -12.75 -2.04 2.96
C ALA A 156 -12.09 -2.29 4.33
N PHE A 157 -10.76 -2.23 4.39
CA PHE A 157 -10.03 -2.34 5.65
C PHE A 157 -10.43 -1.26 6.65
N GLU A 158 -10.53 0.00 6.22
CA GLU A 158 -10.95 1.08 7.12
C GLU A 158 -12.39 0.88 7.60
N ARG A 159 -13.28 0.32 6.77
CA ARG A 159 -14.65 0.01 7.20
C ARG A 159 -14.68 -1.09 8.28
N GLU A 160 -13.96 -2.18 8.07
CA GLU A 160 -13.99 -3.37 8.95
C GLU A 160 -13.12 -3.22 10.20
N PHE A 161 -12.01 -2.48 10.10
CA PHE A 161 -10.96 -2.44 11.13
C PHE A 161 -10.65 -1.05 11.67
N SER A 162 -11.25 0.01 11.13
CA SER A 162 -11.25 1.25 11.91
C SER A 162 -12.14 1.01 13.13
N PRO A 163 -11.69 1.36 14.35
CA PRO A 163 -12.50 1.28 15.56
C PRO A 163 -13.66 2.31 15.57
N ASP A 164 -14.36 2.45 14.45
CA ASP A 164 -15.18 3.61 14.10
C ASP A 164 -16.68 3.46 14.15
N SER A 165 -17.12 2.47 14.91
CA SER A 165 -18.11 2.77 15.94
C SER A 165 -17.41 3.34 17.20
N GLY A 166 -16.63 4.43 17.10
CA GLY A 166 -15.95 4.93 18.32
C GLY A 166 -14.84 6.00 18.26
N ARG A 167 -14.41 6.59 17.13
CA ARG A 167 -13.41 7.68 17.18
C ARG A 167 -13.89 8.80 18.09
N LYS A 168 -13.04 9.17 19.03
CA LYS A 168 -13.27 10.26 19.98
C LYS A 168 -12.12 11.24 19.93
N CYS A 169 -12.43 12.50 20.17
CA CYS A 169 -11.41 13.52 20.36
C CYS A 169 -10.53 13.13 21.54
N GLU A 170 -9.23 12.98 21.32
CA GLU A 170 -8.24 12.57 22.33
C GLU A 170 -8.25 13.49 23.57
N ASN A 171 -8.69 14.73 23.41
CA ASN A 171 -8.76 15.69 24.51
C ASN A 171 -10.12 15.70 25.23
N CYS A 172 -11.22 15.75 24.49
CA CYS A 172 -12.55 16.01 25.08
C CYS A 172 -13.53 14.84 24.98
N GLY A 173 -13.14 13.73 24.37
CA GLY A 173 -13.94 12.52 24.30
C GLY A 173 -15.15 12.58 23.36
N LYS A 174 -15.47 13.74 22.76
CA LYS A 174 -16.56 13.85 21.77
C LYS A 174 -16.37 12.87 20.64
N ALA A 175 -17.44 12.19 20.25
CA ALA A 175 -17.40 11.19 19.19
C ALA A 175 -17.39 11.85 17.79
N GLU A 176 -16.86 11.17 16.78
CA GLU A 176 -16.80 11.69 15.41
C GLU A 176 -18.20 11.92 14.81
N GLN A 177 -19.20 11.16 15.26
CA GLN A 177 -20.60 11.39 14.88
C GLN A 177 -21.12 12.76 15.34
N GLU A 178 -20.52 13.37 16.38
CA GLU A 178 -20.92 14.67 16.92
C GLU A 178 -20.17 15.84 16.29
N VAL A 179 -18.95 15.62 15.81
CA VAL A 179 -18.02 16.69 15.41
C VAL A 179 -17.08 16.25 14.29
N SER A 180 -16.81 17.16 13.36
CA SER A 180 -15.72 16.98 12.41
C SER A 180 -14.38 16.89 13.15
N MET A 181 -13.57 15.90 12.78
CA MET A 181 -12.27 15.65 13.40
C MET A 181 -11.14 15.76 12.38
N PHE A 182 -9.94 16.08 12.88
CA PHE A 182 -8.70 15.99 12.13
C PHE A 182 -7.63 15.26 12.95
N LYS A 183 -6.71 14.59 12.26
CA LYS A 183 -5.62 13.84 12.88
C LYS A 183 -4.48 14.77 13.30
N CYS A 184 -3.72 14.37 14.33
CA CYS A 184 -2.41 14.98 14.57
C CYS A 184 -1.53 14.83 13.32
N ALA A 185 -1.04 15.94 12.76
CA ALA A 185 -0.24 15.93 11.53
C ALA A 185 1.10 15.18 11.66
N ALA A 186 1.65 15.10 12.88
CA ALA A 186 2.93 14.44 13.15
C ALA A 186 2.77 12.93 13.38
N CYS A 187 2.03 12.52 14.42
CA CYS A 187 1.90 11.10 14.76
C CYS A 187 0.77 10.38 14.03
N THR A 188 -0.19 11.10 13.44
CA THR A 188 -1.36 10.55 12.72
C THR A 188 -2.18 9.49 13.47
N SER A 189 -2.00 9.36 14.79
CA SER A 189 -2.53 8.27 15.61
C SER A 189 -3.66 8.69 16.55
N VAL A 190 -3.92 10.00 16.66
CA VAL A 190 -4.95 10.57 17.51
C VAL A 190 -5.75 11.62 16.74
N TYR A 191 -7.00 11.83 17.16
CA TYR A 191 -7.96 12.72 16.51
C TYR A 191 -8.34 13.88 17.42
N TYR A 192 -8.60 15.03 16.81
CA TYR A 192 -9.02 16.24 17.49
C TYR A 192 -10.17 16.88 16.74
N CYS A 193 -11.19 17.33 17.48
CA CYS A 193 -12.29 18.11 16.89
C CYS A 193 -11.93 19.60 16.68
N SER A 194 -10.81 20.07 17.25
CA SER A 194 -10.37 21.46 17.14
C SER A 194 -8.88 21.61 17.43
N LYS A 195 -8.26 22.66 16.86
CA LYS A 195 -6.87 23.04 17.21
C LYS A 195 -6.70 23.30 18.70
N LYS A 196 -7.74 23.81 19.38
CA LYS A 196 -7.74 23.99 20.83
C LYS A 196 -7.56 22.65 21.56
N CYS A 197 -8.33 21.63 21.18
CA CYS A 197 -8.19 20.28 21.74
C CYS A 197 -6.82 19.66 21.48
N GLN A 198 -6.26 19.87 20.27
CA GLN A 198 -4.91 19.44 19.97
C GLN A 198 -3.89 20.11 20.89
N THR A 199 -3.93 21.43 21.05
CA THR A 199 -2.98 22.18 21.89
C THR A 199 -3.04 21.77 23.36
N ILE A 200 -4.24 21.49 23.89
CA ILE A 200 -4.40 21.03 25.28
C ILE A 200 -3.82 19.63 25.44
N SER A 201 -4.22 18.68 24.59
CA SER A 201 -3.67 17.32 24.59
C SER A 201 -2.15 17.32 24.39
N TRP A 202 -1.62 18.21 23.55
CA TRP A 202 -0.19 18.40 23.32
C TRP A 202 0.58 18.70 24.62
N LYS A 203 0.05 19.59 25.47
CA LYS A 203 0.62 19.92 26.78
C LYS A 203 0.39 18.81 27.80
N ASN A 204 -0.69 18.06 27.68
CA ASN A 204 -1.08 16.99 28.60
C ASN A 204 -0.44 15.62 28.28
N GLY A 205 0.78 15.63 27.73
CA GLY A 205 1.55 14.41 27.49
C GLY A 205 1.48 13.84 26.08
N HIS A 206 0.66 14.40 25.18
CA HIS A 206 0.67 13.95 23.79
C HIS A 206 1.98 14.30 23.09
N ARG A 207 2.68 15.39 23.45
CA ARG A 207 3.97 15.74 22.84
C ARG A 207 5.01 14.63 22.98
N GLU A 208 5.13 14.06 24.16
CA GLU A 208 6.10 13.00 24.48
C GLU A 208 5.69 11.69 23.80
N LYS A 209 4.40 11.35 23.83
CA LYS A 209 3.85 10.20 23.09
C LYS A 209 4.05 10.37 21.58
N CYS A 210 3.82 11.58 21.05
CA CYS A 210 3.96 11.93 19.64
C CYS A 210 5.41 11.79 19.19
N LYS A 211 6.37 12.28 19.97
CA LYS A 211 7.81 12.13 19.69
C LYS A 211 8.26 10.67 19.75
N LYS A 212 7.89 9.92 20.78
CA LYS A 212 8.21 8.49 20.87
C LYS A 212 7.60 7.71 19.72
N THR A 213 6.36 8.04 19.35
CA THR A 213 5.73 7.49 18.16
C THR A 213 6.57 7.86 16.94
N GLU A 214 6.91 9.13 16.72
CA GLU A 214 7.75 9.59 15.60
C GLU A 214 9.14 8.93 15.54
N GLU A 215 9.77 8.69 16.68
CA GLU A 215 11.09 8.03 16.81
C GLU A 215 11.01 6.53 16.55
N VAL A 216 10.06 5.81 17.17
CA VAL A 216 9.78 4.38 16.92
C VAL A 216 9.34 4.18 15.47
N LYS A 217 8.53 5.10 14.94
CA LYS A 217 8.18 5.20 13.52
C LYS A 217 9.42 5.29 12.62
N SER A 218 10.50 5.91 13.10
CA SER A 218 11.74 6.15 12.36
C SER A 218 12.85 5.10 12.58
N VAL A 219 12.72 4.21 13.56
CA VAL A 219 13.81 3.29 13.97
C VAL A 219 13.49 1.81 13.81
N THR A 220 12.25 1.33 14.01
CA THR A 220 12.02 -0.13 14.08
C THR A 220 11.08 -0.70 13.03
N GLY A 221 10.15 0.08 12.45
CA GLY A 221 9.16 -0.47 11.51
C GLY A 221 8.21 -1.52 12.11
N VAL A 222 8.33 -1.82 13.40
CA VAL A 222 7.53 -2.82 14.13
C VAL A 222 6.67 -2.08 15.15
N GLY A 223 5.38 -2.41 15.22
CA GLY A 223 4.48 -1.94 16.26
C GLY A 223 3.44 -0.93 15.80
N ARG A 224 2.85 -1.06 14.60
CA ARG A 224 1.86 -0.08 14.11
C ARG A 224 0.55 -0.72 13.62
N PRO A 225 -0.57 0.02 13.64
CA PRO A 225 -1.81 -0.34 12.94
C PRO A 225 -1.64 -0.60 11.43
N THR A 226 -0.53 -0.15 10.82
CA THR A 226 -0.14 -0.49 9.43
C THR A 226 0.15 -1.98 9.22
N ASP A 227 0.44 -2.72 10.29
CA ASP A 227 0.83 -4.13 10.22
C ASP A 227 -0.38 -5.01 9.85
N LYS A 228 -1.59 -4.65 10.32
CA LYS A 228 -2.84 -5.34 9.97
C LYS A 228 -3.20 -5.25 8.49
N PHE A 229 -2.97 -4.09 7.88
CA PHE A 229 -3.27 -3.90 6.47
C PHE A 229 -2.33 -4.71 5.56
N LEU A 230 -1.05 -4.85 5.94
CA LEU A 230 -0.11 -5.71 5.22
C LEU A 230 -0.63 -7.15 5.13
N TYR A 231 -1.17 -7.68 6.23
CA TYR A 231 -1.80 -9.00 6.24
C TYR A 231 -3.00 -9.07 5.32
N VAL A 232 -3.90 -8.09 5.38
CA VAL A 232 -5.10 -8.06 4.52
C VAL A 232 -4.71 -8.07 3.03
N VAL A 233 -3.68 -7.32 2.64
CA VAL A 233 -3.16 -7.35 1.28
C VAL A 233 -2.60 -8.73 0.94
N ALA A 234 -1.75 -9.31 1.79
CA ALA A 234 -1.16 -10.62 1.55
C ALA A 234 -2.19 -11.76 1.50
N LEU A 235 -3.21 -11.68 2.34
CA LEU A 235 -4.32 -12.62 2.37
C LEU A 235 -5.17 -12.53 1.12
N ALA A 236 -5.46 -11.31 0.64
CA ALA A 236 -6.15 -11.12 -0.61
C ALA A 236 -5.33 -11.67 -1.79
N GLU A 237 -3.99 -11.51 -1.79
CA GLU A 237 -3.13 -12.14 -2.79
C GLU A 237 -3.16 -13.67 -2.71
N LEU A 238 -3.06 -14.25 -1.50
CA LEU A 238 -3.06 -15.71 -1.33
C LEU A 238 -4.40 -16.31 -1.75
N ARG A 239 -5.53 -15.76 -1.28
CA ARG A 239 -6.89 -16.21 -1.60
C ARG A 239 -7.15 -16.16 -3.10
N ARG A 240 -6.78 -15.05 -3.75
CA ARG A 240 -6.92 -14.86 -5.20
C ARG A 240 -6.21 -15.95 -6.00
N HIS A 241 -5.01 -16.35 -5.57
CA HIS A 241 -4.16 -17.30 -6.29
C HIS A 241 -4.25 -18.72 -5.74
N PHE A 242 -5.15 -18.97 -4.80
CA PHE A 242 -5.24 -20.25 -4.11
C PHE A 242 -5.46 -21.44 -5.06
N PRO A 243 -6.26 -21.36 -6.14
CA PRO A 243 -6.37 -22.47 -7.10
C PRO A 243 -5.04 -22.85 -7.74
N GLY A 244 -4.25 -21.86 -8.18
CA GLY A 244 -2.93 -22.10 -8.77
C GLY A 244 -1.94 -22.67 -7.77
N VAL A 245 -1.99 -22.19 -6.52
CA VAL A 245 -1.17 -22.71 -5.42
C VAL A 245 -1.54 -24.15 -5.08
N SER A 246 -2.83 -24.45 -4.88
CA SER A 246 -3.33 -25.78 -4.55
C SER A 246 -3.05 -26.80 -5.66
N LYS A 247 -3.24 -26.41 -6.93
CA LYS A 247 -2.91 -27.26 -8.09
C LYS A 247 -1.42 -27.61 -8.12
N ARG A 248 -0.54 -26.66 -7.77
CA ARG A 248 0.91 -26.90 -7.71
C ARG A 248 1.29 -27.87 -6.58
N ILE A 249 0.70 -27.69 -5.39
CA ILE A 249 0.90 -28.60 -4.24
C ILE A 249 0.42 -30.01 -4.58
N ALA A 250 -0.75 -30.13 -5.22
CA ALA A 250 -1.34 -31.41 -5.59
C ALA A 250 -0.69 -32.07 -6.82
N SER A 251 0.11 -31.34 -7.61
CA SER A 251 0.72 -31.89 -8.82
C SER A 251 1.77 -32.96 -8.50
N THR A 252 1.91 -33.97 -9.35
CA THR A 252 2.97 -34.98 -9.25
C THR A 252 4.37 -34.38 -9.41
N GLU A 253 4.46 -33.21 -10.04
CA GLU A 253 5.69 -32.44 -10.16
C GLU A 253 6.00 -31.58 -8.92
N ASN A 254 5.15 -31.62 -7.86
CA ASN A 254 5.20 -30.75 -6.68
C ASN A 254 6.66 -30.40 -6.34
N PRO A 255 7.15 -29.22 -6.77
CA PRO A 255 8.59 -28.95 -6.76
C PRO A 255 9.12 -28.83 -5.33
N SER A 256 8.23 -28.67 -4.36
CA SER A 256 8.56 -28.65 -2.95
C SER A 256 8.38 -30.00 -2.25
N GLY A 257 7.58 -30.93 -2.80
CA GLY A 257 7.26 -32.23 -2.21
C GLY A 257 6.48 -32.13 -0.89
N ILE A 258 5.90 -30.97 -0.59
CA ILE A 258 5.27 -30.67 0.70
C ILE A 258 3.81 -31.11 0.69
N PRO A 259 3.38 -31.98 1.62
CA PRO A 259 1.96 -32.27 1.87
C PRO A 259 1.18 -31.00 2.25
N TYR A 260 -0.09 -30.92 1.85
CA TYR A 260 -0.91 -29.73 2.09
C TYR A 260 -1.02 -29.33 3.57
N ASP A 261 -1.13 -30.32 4.47
CA ASP A 261 -1.17 -30.14 5.93
C ASP A 261 0.18 -29.71 6.53
N GLU A 262 1.29 -29.88 5.80
CA GLU A 262 2.61 -29.38 6.17
C GLU A 262 2.98 -28.06 5.46
N ALA A 263 2.08 -27.50 4.66
CA ALA A 263 2.34 -26.31 3.84
C ALA A 263 2.39 -25.02 4.68
N PHE A 264 3.42 -24.22 4.41
CA PHE A 264 3.62 -22.87 4.91
C PHE A 264 3.78 -21.91 3.73
N PHE A 265 2.94 -20.89 3.64
CA PHE A 265 2.94 -19.95 2.52
C PHE A 265 3.80 -18.72 2.83
N THR A 266 4.67 -18.30 1.92
CA THR A 266 5.37 -17.01 2.04
C THR A 266 4.88 -16.10 0.93
N VAL A 267 4.20 -15.02 1.31
CA VAL A 267 3.66 -14.02 0.39
C VAL A 267 4.57 -12.80 0.38
N CYS A 268 5.27 -12.57 -0.72
CA CYS A 268 6.06 -11.36 -0.96
C CYS A 268 5.21 -10.33 -1.70
N LEU A 269 5.01 -9.16 -1.09
CA LEU A 269 4.23 -8.06 -1.64
C LEU A 269 5.02 -7.21 -2.64
N SER A 270 5.63 -7.87 -3.63
CA SER A 270 6.23 -7.23 -4.81
C SER A 270 5.18 -6.99 -5.90
N ASN A 271 5.61 -6.45 -7.06
CA ASN A 271 4.76 -6.34 -8.24
C ASN A 271 5.45 -6.95 -9.48
N PRO A 272 5.01 -8.13 -9.97
CA PRO A 272 3.94 -8.96 -9.40
C PRO A 272 4.29 -9.52 -8.02
N PRO A 273 3.29 -9.90 -7.20
CA PRO A 273 3.54 -10.57 -5.93
C PRO A 273 4.15 -11.96 -6.16
N THR A 274 4.82 -12.49 -5.14
CA THR A 274 5.36 -13.86 -5.18
C THR A 274 4.75 -14.69 -4.06
N ILE A 275 4.32 -15.91 -4.36
CA ILE A 275 3.82 -16.85 -3.36
C ILE A 275 4.72 -18.09 -3.39
N LYS A 276 5.38 -18.38 -2.27
CA LYS A 276 6.25 -19.55 -2.09
C LYS A 276 5.59 -20.54 -1.13
N VAL A 277 5.79 -21.84 -1.37
CA VAL A 277 5.32 -22.89 -0.47
C VAL A 277 6.53 -23.55 0.16
N ARG A 278 6.62 -23.51 1.50
CA ARG A 278 7.68 -24.11 2.32
C ARG A 278 7.09 -25.10 3.31
N SER A 279 7.91 -26.03 3.81
CA SER A 279 7.41 -26.93 4.85
C SER A 279 7.42 -26.21 6.20
N ILE A 280 6.46 -26.50 7.07
CA ILE A 280 6.45 -25.98 8.45
C ILE A 280 7.79 -26.28 9.17
N LYS A 281 8.37 -27.46 8.91
CA LYS A 281 9.67 -27.91 9.48
C LYS A 281 10.84 -27.02 9.02
N GLU A 282 10.84 -26.57 7.77
CA GLU A 282 11.87 -25.67 7.23
C GLU A 282 11.84 -24.32 7.93
N VAL A 283 10.66 -23.74 8.13
CA VAL A 283 10.49 -22.43 8.78
C VAL A 283 10.89 -22.48 10.26
N GLN A 284 10.52 -23.54 10.98
CA GLN A 284 10.89 -23.72 12.39
C GLN A 284 12.41 -23.79 12.60
N ARG A 285 13.18 -24.28 11.62
CA ARG A 285 14.65 -24.32 11.68
C ARG A 285 15.29 -22.95 11.46
N VAL A 286 14.64 -22.07 10.70
CA VAL A 286 15.13 -20.69 10.44
C VAL A 286 14.88 -19.80 11.66
N ASP A 287 13.70 -19.90 12.27
CA ASP A 287 13.31 -19.11 13.45
C ASP A 287 14.22 -19.38 14.67
N GLN A 288 14.69 -20.63 14.82
CA GLN A 288 15.69 -20.99 15.84
C GLN A 288 17.07 -20.34 15.62
N ARG A 289 17.40 -19.91 14.39
CA ARG A 289 18.68 -19.24 14.06
C ARG A 289 18.60 -17.71 14.15
N GLN A 290 17.40 -17.12 14.13
CA GLN A 290 17.17 -15.67 14.08
C GLN A 290 16.72 -15.03 15.40
N LYS A 291 16.74 -15.76 16.53
CA LYS A 291 16.60 -15.17 17.87
C LYS A 291 17.80 -14.28 18.23
N TYR A 292 17.92 -13.10 17.61
CA TYR A 292 18.74 -11.99 18.09
C TYR A 292 18.13 -10.64 17.70
N ASP A 293 18.04 -9.78 18.73
CA ASP A 293 17.87 -8.32 18.74
C ASP A 293 16.55 -7.69 18.26
N GLY A 294 15.51 -7.78 19.10
CA GLY A 294 14.34 -6.91 18.99
C GLY A 294 13.25 -7.14 20.02
N GLN A 295 13.48 -6.76 21.29
CA GLN A 295 12.39 -6.62 22.27
C GLN A 295 11.49 -5.46 21.85
N GLY A 296 10.33 -5.73 21.23
CA GLY A 296 9.34 -4.68 20.92
C GLY A 296 8.18 -5.03 19.98
N GLY A 297 8.14 -6.24 19.39
CA GLY A 297 7.09 -6.63 18.42
C GLY A 297 6.01 -7.58 18.91
N ALA A 298 6.14 -8.14 20.11
CA ALA A 298 5.29 -9.24 20.57
C ALA A 298 3.81 -8.86 20.70
N THR A 299 3.50 -7.64 21.17
CA THR A 299 2.13 -7.31 21.63
C THR A 299 1.10 -7.11 20.51
N ILE A 300 1.47 -6.59 19.34
CA ILE A 300 0.49 -6.37 18.24
C ILE A 300 0.19 -7.65 17.47
N ALA A 301 1.22 -8.47 17.24
CA ALA A 301 1.01 -9.84 16.77
C ALA A 301 0.12 -10.57 17.77
N GLU A 302 0.37 -10.44 19.09
CA GLU A 302 -0.47 -11.02 20.12
C GLU A 302 -1.93 -10.53 20.13
N ASP A 303 -2.20 -9.24 19.85
CA ASP A 303 -3.55 -8.65 19.76
C ASP A 303 -4.32 -9.08 18.50
N VAL A 304 -3.67 -9.13 17.33
CA VAL A 304 -4.25 -9.73 16.12
C VAL A 304 -4.52 -11.21 16.37
N MET A 305 -3.56 -11.89 17.00
CA MET A 305 -3.68 -13.29 17.34
C MET A 305 -4.75 -13.54 18.41
N ALA A 306 -5.00 -12.64 19.36
CA ALA A 306 -6.12 -12.78 20.30
C ALA A 306 -7.47 -12.67 19.57
N MET A 307 -7.56 -11.80 18.55
CA MET A 307 -8.71 -11.70 17.66
C MET A 307 -8.93 -12.96 16.80
N LEU A 308 -7.85 -13.65 16.41
CA LEU A 308 -7.90 -14.83 15.51
C LEU A 308 -7.83 -16.19 16.24
N ARG A 309 -7.50 -16.23 17.54
CA ARG A 309 -7.22 -17.48 18.31
C ARG A 309 -8.45 -18.25 18.78
N HIS A 310 -9.67 -17.78 18.52
CA HIS A 310 -10.89 -18.47 18.96
C HIS A 310 -11.40 -19.50 17.94
N THR A 311 -10.56 -20.40 17.43
CA THR A 311 -11.03 -21.60 16.70
C THR A 311 -9.95 -22.69 16.62
N SER A 312 -10.33 -23.94 16.89
CA SER A 312 -9.48 -25.13 16.80
C SER A 312 -9.80 -25.93 15.52
N GLY A 313 -8.77 -26.26 14.73
CA GLY A 313 -8.87 -27.01 13.46
C GLY A 313 -7.85 -26.48 12.44
N LEU A 314 -7.04 -27.36 11.81
CA LEU A 314 -5.73 -27.03 11.23
C LEU A 314 -5.70 -25.78 10.32
N PRO A 315 -5.05 -24.69 10.76
CA PRO A 315 -4.91 -23.48 9.97
C PRO A 315 -3.73 -23.54 9.01
N CYS A 316 -3.95 -23.13 7.77
CA CYS A 316 -2.86 -22.82 6.85
C CYS A 316 -1.95 -21.75 7.49
N ARG A 317 -0.63 -21.91 7.47
CA ARG A 317 0.31 -20.92 8.05
C ARG A 317 0.92 -20.07 6.95
N PHE A 318 1.14 -18.79 7.21
CA PHE A 318 1.78 -17.93 6.22
C PHE A 318 2.72 -16.87 6.83
N GLU A 319 3.64 -16.38 6.02
CA GLU A 319 4.51 -15.24 6.31
C GLU A 319 4.29 -14.17 5.26
N VAL A 320 4.25 -12.92 5.70
CA VAL A 320 4.23 -11.75 4.82
C VAL A 320 5.61 -11.14 4.76
N LEU A 321 6.13 -10.99 3.54
CA LEU A 321 7.35 -10.27 3.25
C LEU A 321 7.01 -8.96 2.55
N SER A 322 7.41 -7.84 3.16
CA SER A 322 7.31 -6.51 2.56
C SER A 322 8.65 -5.79 2.55
N TYR A 323 8.90 -5.01 1.50
CA TYR A 323 10.11 -4.20 1.43
C TYR A 323 9.96 -2.93 2.28
N TRP A 324 11.01 -2.56 2.99
CA TRP A 324 11.09 -1.35 3.83
C TRP A 324 12.27 -0.42 3.49
N GLY A 325 12.97 -0.72 2.39
CA GLY A 325 14.19 0.00 2.01
C GLY A 325 15.42 -0.50 2.77
N GLY A 326 16.61 -0.30 2.21
CA GLY A 326 17.88 -0.82 2.72
C GLY A 326 18.30 -2.15 2.07
N ASN A 327 19.31 -2.80 2.65
CA ASN A 327 19.85 -4.08 2.19
C ASN A 327 18.84 -5.22 2.39
N ALA A 328 19.04 -6.38 1.74
CA ALA A 328 18.10 -7.51 1.72
C ALA A 328 17.62 -8.01 3.09
N SER A 329 18.41 -7.83 4.16
CA SER A 329 18.05 -8.10 5.56
C SER A 329 17.05 -7.10 6.18
N SER A 330 16.60 -6.09 5.41
CA SER A 330 15.65 -5.05 5.85
C SER A 330 14.21 -5.36 5.43
N ALA A 331 13.93 -6.55 4.88
CA ALA A 331 12.56 -7.02 4.70
C ALA A 331 11.96 -7.26 6.08
N VAL A 332 10.78 -6.69 6.34
CA VAL A 332 10.08 -6.99 7.58
C VAL A 332 9.37 -8.33 7.40
N GLN A 333 9.74 -9.27 8.27
CA GLN A 333 9.17 -10.61 8.33
C GLN A 333 8.08 -10.62 9.39
N PHE A 334 6.89 -11.01 8.97
CA PHE A 334 5.76 -11.23 9.85
C PHE A 334 5.24 -12.64 9.62
N ILE A 335 5.34 -13.51 10.63
CA ILE A 335 4.84 -14.90 10.58
C ILE A 335 3.48 -14.95 11.28
N ASP A 336 2.47 -15.53 10.62
CA ASP A 336 1.11 -15.61 11.15
C ASP A 336 0.40 -16.95 10.78
N ILE A 337 -0.69 -17.22 11.48
CA ILE A 337 -1.52 -18.42 11.35
C ILE A 337 -2.90 -17.99 10.84
N LEU A 338 -3.36 -18.58 9.73
CA LEU A 338 -4.65 -18.23 9.14
C LEU A 338 -5.80 -18.70 10.04
N PRO A 339 -6.95 -17.99 10.09
CA PRO A 339 -8.10 -18.49 10.81
C PRO A 339 -8.65 -19.78 10.17
N PRO A 340 -9.03 -20.80 10.95
CA PRO A 340 -9.64 -22.05 10.46
C PRO A 340 -10.90 -21.87 9.59
N ASN A 341 -11.64 -20.78 9.80
CA ASN A 341 -12.87 -20.43 9.10
C ASN A 341 -12.65 -19.57 7.83
N MET A 342 -11.39 -19.27 7.50
CA MET A 342 -11.07 -18.49 6.31
C MET A 342 -11.35 -19.30 5.04
N GLN A 343 -12.34 -18.86 4.24
CA GLN A 343 -12.62 -19.45 2.93
C GLN A 343 -11.54 -19.04 1.91
N LEU A 344 -10.41 -19.75 1.95
CA LEU A 344 -9.31 -19.61 0.99
C LEU A 344 -9.67 -20.08 -0.42
N SER A 345 -10.79 -20.80 -0.58
CA SER A 345 -11.32 -21.21 -1.88
C SER A 345 -12.51 -20.31 -2.26
N PRO A 346 -12.29 -19.17 -2.94
CA PRO A 346 -13.41 -18.47 -3.56
C PRO A 346 -14.10 -19.40 -4.56
N SER A 347 -15.43 -19.31 -4.66
CA SER A 347 -16.16 -19.90 -5.77
C SER A 347 -15.99 -19.02 -7.01
N GLY A 348 -15.68 -19.62 -8.16
CA GLY A 348 -15.51 -18.90 -9.43
C GLY A 348 -14.68 -19.65 -10.45
N GLU A 349 -14.64 -19.13 -11.67
CA GLU A 349 -13.81 -19.67 -12.76
C GLU A 349 -12.35 -19.24 -12.61
N ALA A 350 -11.42 -20.21 -12.68
CA ALA A 350 -9.99 -19.98 -12.60
C ALA A 350 -9.40 -19.57 -13.95
N TYR A 351 -8.62 -18.50 -13.97
CA TYR A 351 -7.99 -17.95 -15.17
C TYR A 351 -6.53 -18.35 -15.29
N VAL A 352 -6.11 -18.76 -16.49
CA VAL A 352 -4.72 -19.03 -16.87
C VAL A 352 -4.28 -18.03 -17.95
N VAL A 353 -3.17 -17.34 -17.69
CA VAL A 353 -2.80 -16.08 -18.38
C VAL A 353 -2.45 -16.25 -19.86
N ASP A 354 -2.14 -17.47 -20.31
CA ASP A 354 -1.54 -17.68 -21.64
C ASP A 354 -2.51 -18.18 -22.73
N VAL A 355 -3.78 -18.48 -22.45
CA VAL A 355 -4.71 -18.98 -23.49
C VAL A 355 -6.06 -18.26 -23.55
N GLN A 356 -6.61 -17.78 -22.42
CA GLN A 356 -8.03 -17.38 -22.38
C GLN A 356 -8.31 -15.91 -22.09
N VAL A 357 -7.28 -15.08 -21.93
CA VAL A 357 -7.49 -13.67 -21.61
C VAL A 357 -7.11 -12.79 -22.80
N GLN A 358 -7.72 -13.02 -23.96
CA GLN A 358 -7.67 -12.08 -25.09
C GLN A 358 -8.77 -11.02 -25.04
N GLU A 359 -9.65 -11.04 -24.03
CA GLU A 359 -10.56 -9.93 -23.80
C GLU A 359 -9.80 -8.75 -23.17
N ALA A 360 -9.75 -7.65 -23.91
CA ALA A 360 -8.99 -6.44 -23.64
C ALA A 360 -9.43 -5.66 -22.38
N HIS A 361 -10.35 -6.20 -21.57
CA HIS A 361 -11.05 -5.46 -20.52
C HIS A 361 -10.85 -6.02 -19.09
N LEU A 362 -10.16 -7.15 -18.89
CA LEU A 362 -10.00 -7.78 -17.56
C LEU A 362 -8.61 -7.63 -16.88
N LYS A 363 -7.60 -6.98 -17.49
CA LYS A 363 -6.19 -7.35 -17.20
C LYS A 363 -5.30 -6.26 -16.65
N ARG A 364 -5.29 -6.00 -15.34
CA ARG A 364 -4.31 -5.03 -14.78
C ARG A 364 -3.66 -5.41 -13.45
N ARG A 365 -4.34 -6.15 -12.56
CA ARG A 365 -3.63 -6.77 -11.43
C ARG A 365 -2.84 -7.98 -11.93
N LYS A 366 -1.52 -7.90 -11.85
CA LYS A 366 -0.63 -8.96 -12.34
C LYS A 366 -0.79 -10.21 -11.47
N PRO A 367 -0.88 -11.40 -12.08
CA PRO A 367 -0.91 -12.64 -11.33
C PRO A 367 0.37 -12.80 -10.53
N ALA A 368 0.25 -13.39 -9.34
CA ALA A 368 1.38 -13.80 -8.54
C ALA A 368 2.25 -14.78 -9.34
N VAL A 369 3.55 -14.75 -9.07
CA VAL A 369 4.51 -15.69 -9.62
C VAL A 369 4.98 -16.66 -8.54
N ASP A 370 5.51 -17.79 -8.98
CA ASP A 370 6.13 -18.77 -8.11
C ASP A 370 7.44 -18.31 -7.49
N GLU A 371 8.01 -19.16 -6.62
CA GLU A 371 9.23 -18.86 -5.87
C GLU A 371 10.47 -18.58 -6.73
N GLN A 372 10.49 -19.05 -7.99
CA GLN A 372 11.54 -18.77 -8.95
C GLN A 372 11.25 -17.52 -9.80
N GLY A 373 10.06 -16.93 -9.66
CA GLY A 373 9.58 -15.81 -10.48
C GLY A 373 9.32 -16.19 -11.93
N LYS A 374 9.19 -17.48 -12.23
CA LYS A 374 9.18 -18.02 -13.61
C LYS A 374 7.78 -18.37 -14.10
N LYS A 375 6.94 -18.95 -13.24
CA LYS A 375 5.58 -19.35 -13.62
C LYS A 375 4.55 -18.44 -12.95
N LYS A 376 3.60 -17.94 -13.74
CA LYS A 376 2.41 -17.23 -13.24
C LYS A 376 1.47 -18.25 -12.60
N LEU A 377 0.91 -17.92 -11.45
CA LEU A 377 -0.07 -18.74 -10.77
C LEU A 377 -1.46 -18.48 -11.35
N GLU A 378 -2.26 -19.54 -11.45
CA GLU A 378 -3.69 -19.42 -11.78
C GLU A 378 -4.40 -18.62 -10.68
N PHE A 379 -5.39 -17.82 -11.06
CA PHE A 379 -6.07 -16.92 -10.16
C PHE A 379 -7.57 -16.81 -10.44
N LEU A 380 -8.31 -16.33 -9.44
CA LEU A 380 -9.73 -16.02 -9.53
C LEU A 380 -9.92 -14.51 -9.59
N LEU A 381 -10.96 -14.07 -10.30
CA LEU A 381 -11.42 -12.70 -10.19
C LEU A 381 -12.18 -12.55 -8.87
N ASP A 382 -11.71 -11.63 -8.02
CA ASP A 382 -12.23 -11.42 -6.68
C ASP A 382 -13.08 -10.13 -6.57
N GLU A 383 -13.54 -9.83 -5.36
CA GLU A 383 -14.26 -8.58 -5.06
C GLU A 383 -13.46 -7.34 -5.49
N VAL A 384 -12.13 -7.37 -5.37
CA VAL A 384 -11.24 -6.24 -5.68
C VAL A 384 -11.24 -5.99 -7.18
N ASP A 385 -11.12 -7.04 -7.98
CA ASP A 385 -11.20 -6.95 -9.44
C ASP A 385 -12.51 -6.34 -9.91
N ARG A 386 -13.64 -6.77 -9.33
CA ARG A 386 -14.97 -6.26 -9.70
C ARG A 386 -15.07 -4.75 -9.49
N HIS A 387 -14.61 -4.24 -8.35
CA HIS A 387 -14.62 -2.79 -8.07
C HIS A 387 -13.66 -2.01 -8.97
N VAL A 388 -12.49 -2.58 -9.28
CA VAL A 388 -11.54 -1.97 -10.22
C VAL A 388 -12.11 -1.90 -11.64
N MET A 389 -12.78 -2.96 -12.09
CA MET A 389 -13.44 -2.99 -13.41
C MET A 389 -14.63 -2.03 -13.46
N ASP A 390 -15.51 -2.06 -12.45
CA ASP A 390 -16.64 -1.14 -12.32
C ASP A 390 -16.19 0.32 -12.39
N ALA A 391 -15.13 0.67 -11.64
CA ALA A 391 -14.59 2.01 -11.65
C ALA A 391 -14.04 2.41 -13.03
N ARG A 392 -13.45 1.48 -13.79
CA ARG A 392 -12.92 1.79 -15.14
C ARG A 392 -14.00 1.92 -16.19
N GLU A 393 -15.07 1.14 -16.06
CA GLU A 393 -16.17 1.11 -17.02
C GLU A 393 -17.16 2.26 -16.78
N HIS A 394 -17.44 2.58 -15.50
CA HIS A 394 -18.55 3.46 -15.14
C HIS A 394 -18.13 4.83 -14.59
N PHE A 395 -16.85 5.06 -14.25
CA PHE A 395 -16.44 6.39 -13.80
C PHE A 395 -16.43 7.39 -14.96
N VAL A 396 -17.18 8.48 -14.78
CA VAL A 396 -17.17 9.64 -15.66
C VAL A 396 -16.81 10.88 -14.84
N PRO A 397 -15.80 11.67 -15.25
CA PRO A 397 -15.47 12.91 -14.57
C PRO A 397 -16.69 13.86 -14.51
N PRO A 398 -16.89 14.55 -13.38
CA PRO A 398 -18.07 15.41 -13.20
C PRO A 398 -18.03 16.63 -14.12
N ALA A 399 -19.21 17.12 -14.49
CA ALA A 399 -19.34 18.36 -15.26
C ALA A 399 -18.84 19.57 -14.44
N PRO A 400 -18.35 20.65 -15.10
CA PRO A 400 -17.95 21.86 -14.38
C PRO A 400 -19.10 22.39 -13.50
N GLY A 401 -18.83 22.57 -12.20
CA GLY A 401 -19.81 23.06 -11.22
C GLY A 401 -20.56 21.96 -10.45
N ASP A 402 -20.42 20.68 -10.81
CA ASP A 402 -20.94 19.58 -10.00
C ASP A 402 -20.01 19.34 -8.78
N GLY A 403 -20.49 19.74 -7.61
CA GLY A 403 -19.80 19.56 -6.33
C GLY A 403 -20.13 18.25 -5.62
N THR A 404 -21.06 17.45 -6.15
CA THR A 404 -21.65 16.27 -5.49
C THR A 404 -21.11 14.94 -6.00
N SER A 405 -20.73 14.87 -7.27
CA SER A 405 -20.20 13.66 -7.88
C SER A 405 -18.73 13.41 -7.52
N PRO A 406 -18.27 12.13 -7.54
CA PRO A 406 -16.86 11.80 -7.36
C PRO A 406 -15.96 12.54 -8.36
N LYS A 407 -14.93 13.23 -7.87
CA LYS A 407 -14.05 14.06 -8.73
C LYS A 407 -13.04 13.25 -9.52
N THR A 408 -12.68 12.08 -9.01
CA THR A 408 -11.69 11.18 -9.59
C THR A 408 -12.19 9.73 -9.53
N ILE A 409 -11.61 8.86 -10.37
CA ILE A 409 -11.87 7.41 -10.32
C ILE A 409 -11.59 6.82 -8.93
N TYR A 410 -10.64 7.42 -8.20
CA TYR A 410 -10.30 7.05 -6.84
C TYR A 410 -11.39 7.42 -5.84
N ASP A 411 -12.01 8.59 -5.97
CA ASP A 411 -13.17 8.96 -5.14
C ASP A 411 -14.37 8.03 -5.44
N TYR A 412 -14.56 7.68 -6.71
CA TYR A 412 -15.64 6.78 -7.15
C TYR A 412 -15.49 5.39 -6.53
N VAL A 413 -14.30 4.79 -6.64
CA VAL A 413 -14.07 3.45 -6.08
C VAL A 413 -14.14 3.44 -4.55
N GLU A 414 -13.65 4.49 -3.88
CA GLU A 414 -13.79 4.62 -2.43
C GLU A 414 -15.26 4.64 -2.00
N ALA A 415 -16.10 5.42 -2.67
CA ALA A 415 -17.53 5.49 -2.37
C ALA A 415 -18.23 4.13 -2.60
N LYS A 416 -17.93 3.45 -3.71
CA LYS A 416 -18.51 2.14 -4.04
C LYS A 416 -18.11 1.05 -3.06
N VAL A 417 -16.82 0.99 -2.70
CA VAL A 417 -16.30 0.00 -1.76
C VAL A 417 -16.81 0.27 -0.35
N ALA A 418 -16.91 1.53 0.08
CA ALA A 418 -17.45 1.88 1.38
C ALA A 418 -18.89 1.37 1.56
N ALA A 419 -19.68 1.33 0.48
CA ALA A 419 -21.05 0.84 0.47
C ALA A 419 -21.18 -0.70 0.31
N ASP A 420 -20.11 -1.42 -0.02
CA ASP A 420 -20.14 -2.86 -0.28
C ASP A 420 -19.51 -3.69 0.85
N PRO A 421 -20.30 -4.26 1.79
CA PRO A 421 -19.78 -5.05 2.90
C PRO A 421 -19.06 -6.33 2.46
N LYS A 422 -19.18 -6.76 1.20
CA LYS A 422 -18.66 -8.06 0.74
C LYS A 422 -17.16 -8.08 0.47
N VAL A 423 -16.52 -6.93 0.26
CA VAL A 423 -15.11 -6.85 -0.20
C VAL A 423 -14.12 -7.62 0.68
N LEU A 424 -14.39 -7.70 2.00
CA LEU A 424 -13.56 -8.44 2.97
C LEU A 424 -14.37 -9.43 3.83
N SER A 425 -15.63 -9.74 3.47
CA SER A 425 -16.49 -10.61 4.29
C SER A 425 -15.94 -12.04 4.45
N TRP A 426 -15.08 -12.47 3.52
CA TRP A 426 -14.37 -13.75 3.55
C TRP A 426 -13.31 -13.86 4.65
N LEU A 427 -12.96 -12.76 5.31
CA LEU A 427 -12.14 -12.80 6.52
C LEU A 427 -12.93 -13.34 7.72
N GLY A 428 -14.26 -13.47 7.63
CA GLY A 428 -15.08 -14.06 8.69
C GLY A 428 -15.06 -13.24 9.99
N ILE A 429 -14.84 -11.93 9.88
CA ILE A 429 -14.81 -11.00 11.02
C ILE A 429 -16.26 -10.76 11.44
N ASP A 430 -16.61 -11.18 12.65
CA ASP A 430 -17.87 -10.79 13.27
C ASP A 430 -17.76 -9.31 13.69
N PRO A 431 -18.61 -8.40 13.16
CA PRO A 431 -18.56 -7.00 13.52
C PRO A 431 -18.94 -6.71 14.99
N ASN A 432 -19.40 -7.70 15.77
CA ASN A 432 -19.84 -7.50 17.15
C ASN A 432 -19.32 -8.58 18.13
N PRO A 433 -18.06 -8.47 18.59
CA PRO A 433 -17.48 -9.45 19.53
C PRO A 433 -18.15 -9.45 20.92
N ASP A 434 -18.92 -8.42 21.26
CA ASP A 434 -19.58 -8.27 22.57
C ASP A 434 -20.98 -8.91 22.64
N ASN A 435 -21.44 -9.58 21.58
CA ASN A 435 -22.77 -10.20 21.54
C ASN A 435 -22.78 -11.71 21.86
N ASP A 436 -21.69 -12.23 22.43
CA ASP A 436 -21.70 -13.53 23.14
C ASP A 436 -22.44 -13.36 24.49
N GLY A 437 -23.75 -13.16 24.41
CA GLY A 437 -24.63 -13.44 25.53
C GLY A 437 -24.41 -14.90 25.99
N PRO A 438 -24.57 -15.21 27.29
CA PRO A 438 -24.31 -16.54 27.82
C PRO A 438 -25.12 -17.55 27.01
N LYS A 439 -24.42 -18.46 26.32
CA LYS A 439 -25.03 -19.64 25.70
C LYS A 439 -25.74 -20.39 26.80
N GLU A 440 -27.07 -20.35 26.80
CA GLU A 440 -27.89 -21.21 27.63
C GLU A 440 -27.49 -22.65 27.31
N ILE A 441 -26.86 -23.29 28.29
CA ILE A 441 -26.65 -24.74 28.27
C ILE A 441 -28.02 -25.33 28.56
N SER A 442 -28.75 -25.69 27.50
CA SER A 442 -29.95 -26.51 27.62
C SER A 442 -29.52 -27.92 28.04
N SER A 443 -29.83 -28.27 29.28
CA SER A 443 -29.83 -29.63 29.84
C SER A 443 -30.92 -30.49 29.26
#